data_AF-A0A813EKQ2-F1
#
_entry.id   AF-A0A813EKQ2-F1
#
_cell.length_a   1.000
_cell.length_b   1.000
_cell.length_c   1.000
_cell.angle_alpha   90.00
_cell.angle_beta   90.00
_cell.angle_gamma   90.00
#
_symmetry.space_group_name_H-M   'P 1'
#
loop_
_entity.id
_entity.type
_entity.pdbx_description
1 polymer ?
#
loop_
_entity_poly.entity_id
_entity_poly.type
_entity_poly.pdbx_seq_one_letter_code
_entity_poly.pdbx_strand_id
1 'polypeptide(L)'
;MTRRKGKALEVEGMSAGPPPKKVRVEGADALIQQVFPSYPEGFLRDAPKGADLNALTQLDFPGKVHLVTGANEGDVDWTALNSAKVLGFDTETRPVFRKGVLPNPTALIQLATEDEVWIFQLLPVSSLLPVGVSEVTKKRLQAVLQSPAVKVGVGLNQDICDLCRFHFPSMKSASGVVDLQDIVRPYRLRSTTLRALAAMFLCRRIAKAQQLSNWGNAKLTQGQIRYAAVDAWAGWKLHVVLRSLFEESEQWAPPRSLTITDG
;
A
#
# COMPACT_ATOMS: atom_id res chain seq x y z
N MET A 1 -42.10 58.55 29.47
CA MET A 1 -42.11 57.08 29.31
C MET A 1 -41.19 56.70 28.16
N THR A 2 -40.13 55.98 28.53
CA THR A 2 -38.97 55.58 27.75
C THR A 2 -39.28 54.43 26.79
N ARG A 3 -38.85 54.51 25.53
CA ARG A 3 -38.60 53.33 24.69
C ARG A 3 -37.34 53.55 23.86
N ARG A 4 -36.25 52.90 24.29
CA ARG A 4 -34.97 52.79 23.59
C ARG A 4 -35.17 51.91 22.34
N LYS A 5 -34.79 52.40 21.16
CA LYS A 5 -34.48 51.57 19.98
C LYS A 5 -32.97 51.37 19.96
N GLY A 6 -32.54 50.10 20.03
CA GLY A 6 -31.14 49.72 19.90
C GLY A 6 -30.66 49.94 18.47
N LYS A 7 -29.48 50.55 18.34
CA LYS A 7 -28.74 50.76 17.10
C LYS A 7 -27.93 49.48 16.85
N ALA A 8 -28.18 48.79 15.73
CA ALA A 8 -27.31 47.72 15.26
C ALA A 8 -26.03 48.35 14.69
N LEU A 9 -24.88 47.85 15.13
CA LEU A 9 -23.57 48.18 14.57
C LEU A 9 -23.38 47.35 13.29
N GLU A 10 -23.21 48.05 12.17
CA GLU A 10 -22.62 47.48 10.95
C GLU A 10 -21.13 47.20 11.21
N VAL A 11 -20.68 46.01 10.83
CA VAL A 11 -19.25 45.67 10.78
C VAL A 11 -18.91 45.43 9.32
N GLU A 12 -18.08 46.33 8.80
CA GLU A 12 -17.53 46.33 7.45
C GLU A 12 -16.75 45.04 7.16
N GLY A 13 -16.79 44.63 5.89
CA GLY A 13 -16.10 43.45 5.38
C GLY A 13 -14.58 43.55 5.54
N MET A 14 -14.01 42.57 6.23
CA MET A 14 -12.58 42.29 6.19
C MET A 14 -12.31 41.24 5.11
N SER A 15 -11.84 41.71 3.96
CA SER A 15 -11.14 40.92 2.95
C SER A 15 -9.96 40.18 3.61
N ALA A 16 -10.04 38.86 3.70
CA ALA A 16 -8.94 38.04 4.16
C ALA A 16 -7.86 37.98 3.07
N GLY A 17 -6.74 38.68 3.29
CA GLY A 17 -5.54 38.52 2.48
C GLY A 17 -5.01 37.08 2.49
N PRO A 18 -4.16 36.68 1.53
CA PRO A 18 -3.67 35.31 1.44
C PRO A 18 -2.86 34.96 2.70
N PRO A 19 -3.09 33.80 3.35
CA PRO A 19 -2.29 33.40 4.50
C PRO A 19 -0.84 33.16 4.07
N PRO A 20 0.15 33.55 4.90
CA PRO A 20 1.57 33.49 4.53
C PRO A 20 2.11 32.06 4.54
N LYS A 21 3.15 31.81 3.73
CA LYS A 21 3.93 30.57 3.67
C LYS A 21 4.81 30.41 4.93
N LYS A 22 4.86 29.21 5.52
CA LYS A 22 6.06 28.35 5.61
C LYS A 22 5.85 27.09 6.45
N VAL A 23 6.45 26.01 5.95
CA VAL A 23 6.61 24.67 6.50
C VAL A 23 7.48 24.67 7.76
N ARG A 24 7.13 23.84 8.75
CA ARG A 24 8.11 23.13 9.60
C ARG A 24 7.53 21.77 10.03
N VAL A 25 8.28 20.71 9.72
CA VAL A 25 7.98 19.30 10.07
C VAL A 25 8.92 18.91 11.19
N GLU A 26 8.38 18.62 12.37
CA GLU A 26 9.01 17.87 13.46
C GLU A 26 7.88 17.23 14.29
N GLY A 27 8.04 15.95 14.66
CA GLY A 27 7.10 15.25 15.55
C GLY A 27 6.06 14.37 14.84
N ALA A 28 6.48 13.31 14.14
CA ALA A 28 5.56 12.21 13.80
C ALA A 28 4.87 11.65 15.07
N ASP A 29 5.51 11.77 16.23
CA ASP A 29 4.96 11.40 17.53
C ASP A 29 3.79 12.28 17.98
N ALA A 30 3.68 13.53 17.48
CA ALA A 30 2.58 14.43 17.81
C ALA A 30 1.31 14.15 16.97
N LEU A 31 1.46 13.57 15.77
CA LEU A 31 0.32 13.11 14.95
C LEU A 31 -0.31 11.82 15.50
N ILE A 32 0.45 11.06 16.29
CA ILE A 32 0.02 9.81 16.92
C ILE A 32 -0.79 10.07 18.22
N GLN A 33 -0.70 11.27 18.82
CA GLN A 33 -1.40 11.60 20.08
C GLN A 33 -2.83 12.14 19.93
N GLN A 34 -3.52 11.86 18.83
CA GLN A 34 -4.97 11.96 18.80
C GLN A 34 -5.54 10.62 18.37
N VAL A 35 -5.79 9.77 19.37
CA VAL A 35 -6.67 8.61 19.24
C VAL A 35 -8.00 9.13 18.71
N PHE A 36 -8.34 8.78 17.47
CA PHE A 36 -9.57 9.20 16.82
C PHE A 36 -10.62 8.11 16.98
N PRO A 37 -11.52 8.17 17.99
CA PRO A 37 -12.62 7.22 18.09
C PRO A 37 -13.59 7.31 16.89
N SER A 38 -13.50 8.38 16.10
CA SER A 38 -14.20 8.61 14.83
C SER A 38 -13.35 9.49 13.92
N TYR A 39 -13.56 9.47 12.59
CA TYR A 39 -12.84 10.34 11.67
C TYR A 39 -12.92 11.79 12.15
N PRO A 40 -11.78 12.47 12.37
CA PRO A 40 -11.77 13.79 13.00
C PRO A 40 -12.61 14.75 12.17
N GLU A 41 -13.56 15.41 12.83
CA GLU A 41 -14.29 16.50 12.19
C GLU A 41 -13.26 17.57 11.76
N GLY A 42 -13.18 17.84 10.45
CA GLY A 42 -12.18 18.73 9.85
C GLY A 42 -10.97 18.05 9.19
N PHE A 43 -10.81 16.73 9.26
CA PHE A 43 -9.76 16.04 8.50
C PHE A 43 -10.06 16.08 6.99
N LEU A 44 -9.04 16.42 6.20
CA LEU A 44 -9.18 16.57 4.76
C LEU A 44 -9.44 15.23 4.08
N ARG A 45 -10.58 15.11 3.41
CA ARG A 45 -10.93 13.92 2.59
C ARG A 45 -10.20 13.86 1.25
N ASP A 46 -9.61 14.98 0.85
CA ASP A 46 -8.79 15.11 -0.34
C ASP A 46 -7.31 14.88 0.02
N ALA A 47 -6.69 13.89 -0.61
CA ALA A 47 -5.24 13.73 -0.52
C ALA A 47 -4.53 14.95 -1.13
N PRO A 48 -3.39 15.39 -0.58
CA PRO A 48 -2.62 16.49 -1.16
C PRO A 48 -2.18 16.15 -2.59
N LYS A 49 -2.11 17.19 -3.43
CA LYS A 49 -1.76 17.08 -4.86
C LYS A 49 -0.78 18.18 -5.25
N GLY A 50 -0.16 18.04 -6.41
CA GLY A 50 0.71 19.08 -6.98
C GLY A 50 1.84 19.50 -6.02
N ALA A 51 1.95 20.80 -5.77
CA ALA A 51 2.98 21.37 -4.90
C ALA A 51 2.91 20.83 -3.46
N ASP A 52 1.72 20.65 -2.89
CA ASP A 52 1.56 20.18 -1.52
C ASP A 52 2.03 18.74 -1.35
N LEU A 53 1.73 17.88 -2.33
CA LEU A 53 2.24 16.51 -2.36
C LEU A 53 3.77 16.48 -2.52
N ASN A 54 4.31 17.35 -3.36
CA ASN A 54 5.75 17.43 -3.63
C ASN A 54 6.54 17.99 -2.44
N ALA A 55 5.90 18.77 -1.56
CA ALA A 55 6.49 19.26 -0.33
C ALA A 55 6.65 18.17 0.74
N LEU A 56 5.91 17.05 0.64
CA LEU A 56 6.09 15.93 1.55
C LEU A 56 7.44 15.24 1.33
N THR A 57 8.05 14.79 2.42
CA THR A 57 9.25 13.93 2.37
C THR A 57 8.91 12.64 1.64
N GLN A 58 9.85 12.16 0.82
CA GLN A 58 9.69 10.87 0.16
C GLN A 58 9.66 9.73 1.19
N LEU A 59 8.77 8.77 0.97
CA LEU A 59 8.81 7.52 1.71
C LEU A 59 9.93 6.66 1.12
N ASP A 60 10.90 6.33 1.96
CA ASP A 60 11.97 5.40 1.63
C ASP A 60 11.95 4.27 2.67
N PHE A 61 12.28 3.06 2.23
CA PHE A 61 12.40 1.90 3.11
C PHE A 61 13.84 1.80 3.63
N PRO A 62 14.07 1.89 4.96
CA PRO A 62 15.43 1.88 5.52
C PRO A 62 15.98 0.48 5.76
N GLY A 63 15.14 -0.56 5.66
CA GLY A 63 15.47 -1.92 6.01
C GLY A 63 16.16 -2.71 4.88
N LYS A 64 16.25 -4.03 5.07
CA LYS A 64 16.94 -4.92 4.14
C LYS A 64 16.02 -5.36 3.00
N VAL A 65 16.48 -5.21 1.77
CA VAL A 65 15.75 -5.67 0.58
C VAL A 65 16.41 -6.91 0.00
N HIS A 66 15.65 -7.99 -0.12
CA HIS A 66 16.06 -9.27 -0.71
C HIS A 66 15.40 -9.43 -2.07
N LEU A 67 16.17 -9.29 -3.14
CA LEU A 67 15.72 -9.71 -4.46
C LEU A 67 15.92 -11.21 -4.60
N VAL A 68 14.81 -11.94 -4.73
CA VAL A 68 14.78 -13.40 -4.83
C VAL A 68 14.49 -13.80 -6.28
N THR A 69 15.41 -14.56 -6.85
CA THR A 69 15.39 -15.09 -8.22
C THR A 69 15.70 -16.59 -8.16
N GLY A 70 15.54 -17.31 -9.27
CA GLY A 70 15.95 -18.72 -9.36
C GLY A 70 17.42 -18.97 -9.01
N ALA A 71 18.30 -17.97 -9.13
CA ALA A 71 19.72 -18.11 -8.83
C ALA A 71 20.06 -18.06 -7.32
N ASN A 72 19.19 -17.49 -6.49
CA ASN A 72 19.45 -17.26 -5.06
C ASN A 72 18.26 -17.61 -4.15
N GLU A 73 17.25 -18.30 -4.67
CA GLU A 73 16.07 -18.69 -3.90
C GLU A 73 16.34 -19.67 -2.75
N GLY A 74 17.51 -20.34 -2.77
CA GLY A 74 17.97 -21.17 -1.66
C GLY A 74 18.32 -20.38 -0.40
N ASP A 75 18.61 -19.08 -0.53
CA ASP A 75 19.04 -18.21 0.57
C ASP A 75 17.87 -17.53 1.30
N VAL A 76 16.63 -17.81 0.88
CA VAL A 76 15.45 -17.21 1.49
C VAL A 76 15.26 -17.74 2.91
N ASP A 77 15.25 -16.83 3.89
CA ASP A 77 14.85 -17.14 5.26
C ASP A 77 13.33 -17.31 5.37
N TRP A 78 12.87 -18.50 5.02
CA TRP A 78 11.46 -18.88 5.16
C TRP A 78 11.01 -18.94 6.62
N THR A 79 11.92 -19.10 7.59
CA THR A 79 11.56 -19.12 9.01
C THR A 79 11.13 -17.73 9.44
N ALA A 80 11.93 -16.71 9.13
CA ALA A 80 11.60 -15.31 9.39
C ALA A 80 10.27 -14.93 8.72
N LEU A 81 10.13 -15.21 7.43
CA LEU A 81 8.92 -14.87 6.66
C LEU A 81 7.67 -15.56 7.21
N ASN A 82 7.75 -16.86 7.54
CA ASN A 82 6.61 -17.61 8.09
C ASN A 82 6.28 -17.24 9.56
N SER A 83 7.22 -16.65 10.30
CA SER A 83 6.98 -16.17 11.66
C SER A 83 6.25 -14.82 11.72
N ALA A 84 6.24 -14.08 10.61
CA ALA A 84 5.60 -12.77 10.51
C ALA A 84 4.07 -12.89 10.66
N LYS A 85 3.52 -12.16 11.63
CA LYS A 85 2.06 -12.09 11.84
C LYS A 85 1.35 -11.21 10.80
N VAL A 86 2.06 -10.20 10.30
CA VAL A 86 1.56 -9.25 9.29
C VAL A 86 2.66 -9.06 8.25
N LEU A 87 2.28 -9.20 6.99
CA LEU A 87 3.11 -9.00 5.81
C LEU A 87 2.46 -7.91 4.95
N GLY A 88 3.20 -6.84 4.69
CA GLY A 88 2.87 -5.95 3.57
C GLY A 88 2.96 -6.75 2.28
N PHE A 89 1.96 -6.63 1.42
CA PHE A 89 1.84 -7.41 0.20
C PHE A 89 1.54 -6.48 -0.97
N ASP A 90 2.27 -6.67 -2.06
CA ASP A 90 2.03 -6.02 -3.34
C ASP A 90 2.41 -6.96 -4.47
N THR A 91 2.01 -6.62 -5.70
CA THR A 91 2.48 -7.32 -6.90
C THR A 91 2.78 -6.35 -8.04
N GLU A 92 3.65 -6.76 -8.95
CA GLU A 92 3.96 -5.97 -10.14
C GLU A 92 3.76 -6.73 -11.43
N THR A 93 3.19 -6.05 -12.43
CA THR A 93 2.87 -6.63 -13.74
C THR A 93 3.29 -5.67 -14.85
N ARG A 94 3.80 -6.21 -15.97
CA ARG A 94 4.09 -5.40 -17.16
C ARG A 94 2.79 -4.80 -17.70
N PRO A 95 2.65 -3.47 -17.85
CA PRO A 95 1.39 -2.86 -18.28
C PRO A 95 1.03 -3.22 -19.72
N VAL A 96 -0.27 -3.26 -19.99
CA VAL A 96 -0.85 -3.46 -21.33
C VAL A 96 -1.58 -2.18 -21.72
N PHE A 97 -1.10 -1.48 -22.75
CA PHE A 97 -1.67 -0.20 -23.19
C PHE A 97 -2.74 -0.33 -24.29
N ARG A 98 -2.95 -1.53 -24.84
CA ARG A 98 -3.95 -1.79 -25.88
C ARG A 98 -5.25 -2.30 -25.27
N LYS A 99 -6.36 -1.61 -25.56
CA LYS A 99 -7.69 -2.01 -25.09
C LYS A 99 -8.07 -3.39 -25.64
N GLY A 100 -8.66 -4.24 -24.80
CA GLY A 100 -9.14 -5.58 -25.18
C GLY A 100 -8.07 -6.67 -25.18
N VAL A 101 -6.82 -6.35 -24.82
CA VAL A 101 -5.76 -7.36 -24.64
C VAL A 101 -5.78 -7.85 -23.20
N LEU A 102 -5.62 -9.16 -23.02
CA LEU A 102 -5.54 -9.80 -21.71
C LEU A 102 -4.37 -9.25 -20.88
N PRO A 103 -4.49 -9.20 -19.54
CA PRO A 103 -3.40 -8.78 -18.67
C PRO A 103 -2.21 -9.71 -18.82
N ASN A 104 -1.00 -9.16 -18.66
CA ASN A 104 0.19 -9.99 -18.56
C ASN A 104 0.18 -10.76 -17.23
N PRO A 105 0.86 -11.91 -17.14
CA PRO A 105 1.05 -12.58 -15.86
C PRO A 105 1.82 -11.69 -14.88
N THR A 106 1.51 -11.84 -13.59
CA THR A 106 2.23 -11.20 -12.49
C THR A 106 3.72 -11.49 -12.60
N ALA A 107 4.55 -10.46 -12.55
CA ALA A 107 5.99 -10.57 -12.69
C ALA A 107 6.71 -10.66 -11.35
N LEU A 108 6.25 -9.93 -10.33
CA LEU A 108 6.83 -9.92 -8.98
C LEU A 108 5.77 -10.13 -7.90
N ILE A 109 6.16 -10.75 -6.79
CA ILE A 109 5.45 -10.69 -5.50
C ILE A 109 6.36 -10.00 -4.51
N GLN A 110 5.84 -9.04 -3.76
CA GLN A 110 6.56 -8.39 -2.67
C GLN A 110 5.93 -8.75 -1.33
N LEU A 111 6.77 -9.06 -0.35
CA LEU A 111 6.40 -9.37 1.03
C LEU A 111 7.27 -8.53 1.98
N ALA A 112 6.64 -7.71 2.82
CA ALA A 112 7.31 -6.77 3.70
C ALA A 112 7.00 -7.03 5.17
N THR A 113 8.03 -7.07 6.01
CA THR A 113 7.92 -6.90 7.47
C THR A 113 8.21 -5.45 7.84
N GLU A 114 8.43 -5.18 9.13
CA GLU A 114 8.88 -3.87 9.60
C GLU A 114 10.24 -3.47 9.01
N ASP A 115 11.13 -4.45 8.90
CA ASP A 115 12.58 -4.29 8.74
C ASP A 115 13.15 -4.99 7.51
N GLU A 116 12.40 -5.90 6.87
CA GLU A 116 12.83 -6.64 5.69
C GLU A 116 11.76 -6.65 4.59
N VAL A 117 12.20 -6.65 3.33
CA VAL A 117 11.33 -6.84 2.17
C VAL A 117 11.90 -7.89 1.25
N TRP A 118 11.12 -8.91 0.95
CA TRP A 118 11.42 -9.92 -0.07
C TRP A 118 10.67 -9.59 -1.36
N ILE A 119 11.41 -9.55 -2.46
CA ILE A 119 10.87 -9.34 -3.82
C ILE A 119 11.13 -10.62 -4.60
N PHE A 120 10.09 -11.43 -4.77
CA PHE A 120 10.16 -12.69 -5.51
C PHE A 120 9.89 -12.42 -6.98
N GLN A 121 10.88 -12.66 -7.82
CA GLN A 121 10.75 -12.53 -9.25
C GLN A 121 10.15 -13.82 -9.84
N LEU A 122 8.93 -13.71 -10.37
CA LEU A 122 8.21 -14.83 -10.98
C LEU A 122 8.52 -14.98 -12.48
N LEU A 123 8.86 -13.87 -13.15
CA LEU A 123 9.16 -13.81 -14.58
C LEU A 123 10.53 -13.19 -14.85
N PRO A 124 11.18 -13.52 -15.98
CA PRO A 124 10.78 -14.52 -16.97
C PRO A 124 11.09 -15.96 -16.52
N VAL A 125 10.20 -16.89 -16.86
CA VAL A 125 10.49 -18.33 -16.80
C VAL A 125 10.88 -18.77 -18.21
N SER A 126 12.18 -18.84 -18.48
CA SER A 126 12.70 -19.33 -19.76
C SER A 126 13.73 -20.42 -19.50
N SER A 127 13.72 -21.49 -20.30
CA SER A 127 14.77 -22.52 -20.25
C SER A 127 16.16 -21.97 -20.59
N LEU A 128 16.22 -20.87 -21.35
CA LEU A 128 17.45 -20.17 -21.70
C LEU A 128 17.90 -19.18 -20.63
N LEU A 129 16.98 -18.74 -19.76
CA LEU A 129 17.26 -17.81 -18.68
C LEU A 129 16.26 -18.00 -17.52
N PRO A 130 16.53 -18.94 -16.60
CA PRO A 130 15.62 -19.26 -15.49
C PRO A 130 15.76 -18.23 -14.36
N VAL A 131 15.39 -16.98 -14.63
CA VAL A 131 15.42 -15.90 -13.62
C VAL A 131 14.27 -16.06 -12.64
N GLY A 132 13.09 -16.44 -13.14
CA GLY A 132 11.93 -16.71 -12.30
C GLY A 132 12.24 -17.77 -11.24
N VAL A 133 11.72 -17.58 -10.04
CA VAL A 133 11.80 -18.56 -8.96
C VAL A 133 11.17 -19.89 -9.36
N SER A 134 11.68 -20.99 -8.79
CA SER A 134 11.24 -22.35 -9.11
C SER A 134 9.83 -22.65 -8.62
N GLU A 135 9.28 -23.76 -9.11
CA GLU A 135 8.00 -24.29 -8.64
C GLU A 135 8.00 -24.64 -7.14
N VAL A 136 9.16 -24.95 -6.55
CA VAL A 136 9.28 -25.16 -5.10
C VAL A 136 9.05 -23.86 -4.34
N THR A 137 9.69 -22.78 -4.78
CA THR A 137 9.48 -21.43 -4.21
C THR A 137 8.07 -20.94 -4.42
N LYS A 138 7.49 -21.14 -5.61
CA LYS A 138 6.08 -20.81 -5.90
C LYS A 138 5.12 -21.54 -4.97
N LYS A 139 5.32 -22.83 -4.70
CA LYS A 139 4.52 -23.58 -3.72
C LYS A 139 4.63 -23.00 -2.30
N ARG A 140 5.82 -22.54 -1.91
CA ARG A 140 6.00 -21.86 -0.61
C ARG A 140 5.28 -20.51 -0.57
N LEU A 141 5.35 -19.71 -1.64
CA LEU A 141 4.60 -18.45 -1.76
C LEU A 141 3.08 -18.69 -1.70
N GLN A 142 2.59 -19.72 -2.39
CA GLN A 142 1.20 -20.14 -2.28
C GLN A 142 0.83 -20.48 -0.82
N ALA A 143 1.68 -21.23 -0.11
CA ALA A 143 1.45 -21.55 1.30
C ALA A 143 1.39 -20.29 2.19
N VAL A 144 2.22 -19.27 1.93
CA VAL A 144 2.16 -17.97 2.63
C VAL A 144 0.81 -17.28 2.42
N LEU A 145 0.30 -17.25 1.18
CA LEU A 145 -1.02 -16.67 0.88
C LEU A 145 -2.16 -17.42 1.58
N GLN A 146 -2.02 -18.73 1.78
CA GLN A 146 -3.00 -19.57 2.46
C GLN A 146 -2.83 -19.59 4.00
N SER A 147 -1.70 -19.11 4.51
CA SER A 147 -1.39 -19.10 5.94
C SER A 147 -2.25 -18.09 6.75
N PRO A 148 -2.32 -18.25 8.08
CA PRO A 148 -3.02 -17.29 8.95
C PRO A 148 -2.38 -15.89 9.04
N ALA A 149 -1.16 -15.70 8.51
CA ALA A 149 -0.51 -14.40 8.50
C ALA A 149 -1.39 -13.37 7.77
N VAL A 150 -1.44 -12.14 8.27
CA VAL A 150 -2.17 -11.06 7.61
C VAL A 150 -1.38 -10.58 6.40
N LYS A 151 -2.00 -10.57 5.21
CA LYS A 151 -1.44 -9.94 4.01
C LYS A 151 -2.16 -8.61 3.78
N VAL A 152 -1.42 -7.51 3.85
CA VAL A 152 -2.00 -6.17 3.81
C VAL A 152 -1.44 -5.29 2.70
N GLY A 153 -2.32 -4.58 2.01
CA GLY A 153 -1.98 -3.72 0.88
C GLY A 153 -3.21 -3.04 0.30
N VAL A 154 -3.10 -2.51 -0.92
CA VAL A 154 -4.17 -1.75 -1.58
C VAL A 154 -4.59 -2.46 -2.86
N GLY A 155 -5.83 -2.91 -2.95
CA GLY A 155 -6.36 -3.52 -4.19
C GLY A 155 -6.09 -5.02 -4.34
N LEU A 156 -5.81 -5.71 -3.24
CA LEU A 156 -5.24 -7.07 -3.25
C LEU A 156 -6.13 -8.15 -3.89
N ASN A 157 -7.45 -7.92 -3.97
CA ASN A 157 -8.37 -8.90 -4.55
C ASN A 157 -7.98 -9.28 -5.98
N GLN A 158 -7.69 -8.27 -6.81
CA GLN A 158 -7.34 -8.50 -8.21
C GLN A 158 -5.97 -9.18 -8.31
N ASP A 159 -5.00 -8.73 -7.53
CA ASP A 159 -3.64 -9.28 -7.51
C ASP A 159 -3.63 -10.77 -7.13
N ILE A 160 -4.40 -11.16 -6.11
CA ILE A 160 -4.51 -12.56 -5.68
C ILE A 160 -5.23 -13.41 -6.74
N CYS A 161 -6.27 -12.88 -7.38
CA CYS A 161 -6.94 -13.56 -8.49
C CYS A 161 -5.99 -13.79 -9.68
N ASP A 162 -5.18 -12.78 -10.05
CA ASP A 162 -4.21 -12.90 -11.14
C ASP A 162 -3.08 -13.87 -10.78
N LEU A 163 -2.58 -13.85 -9.54
CA LEU A 163 -1.62 -14.84 -9.05
C LEU A 163 -2.18 -16.27 -9.11
N CYS A 164 -3.43 -16.46 -8.69
CA CYS A 164 -4.09 -17.75 -8.79
C CYS A 164 -4.19 -18.21 -10.25
N ARG A 165 -4.64 -17.33 -11.14
CA ARG A 165 -4.81 -17.63 -12.57
C ARG A 165 -3.50 -18.04 -13.25
N PHE A 166 -2.42 -17.33 -12.96
CA PHE A 166 -1.18 -17.46 -13.74
C PHE A 166 -0.11 -18.32 -13.07
N HIS A 167 -0.06 -18.38 -11.74
CA HIS A 167 1.03 -19.01 -11.00
C HIS A 167 0.56 -20.09 -10.03
N PHE A 168 -0.63 -19.94 -9.44
CA PHE A 168 -1.14 -20.85 -8.39
C PHE A 168 -2.53 -21.42 -8.73
N PRO A 169 -2.73 -22.12 -9.86
CA PRO A 169 -4.06 -22.53 -10.34
C PRO A 169 -4.78 -23.51 -9.40
N SER A 170 -4.05 -24.17 -8.50
CA SER A 170 -4.63 -25.04 -7.46
C SER A 170 -5.09 -24.29 -6.21
N MET A 171 -4.75 -23.00 -6.05
CA MET A 171 -5.12 -22.21 -4.88
C MET A 171 -6.59 -21.81 -4.97
N LYS A 172 -7.43 -22.29 -4.03
CA LYS A 172 -8.87 -22.00 -4.02
C LYS A 172 -9.26 -20.88 -3.05
N SER A 173 -8.35 -20.48 -2.19
CA SER A 173 -8.54 -19.35 -1.30
C SER A 173 -7.21 -18.76 -0.85
N ALA A 174 -7.24 -17.49 -0.44
CA ALA A 174 -6.20 -16.85 0.36
C ALA A 174 -6.78 -16.48 1.72
N SER A 175 -5.99 -16.62 2.78
CA SER A 175 -6.41 -16.33 4.16
C SER A 175 -5.81 -15.01 4.63
N GLY A 176 -6.38 -14.36 5.65
CA GLY A 176 -5.77 -13.20 6.30
C GLY A 176 -5.58 -11.97 5.40
N VAL A 177 -6.37 -11.81 4.35
CA VAL A 177 -6.26 -10.67 3.44
C VAL A 177 -6.89 -9.44 4.07
N VAL A 178 -6.15 -8.33 4.10
CA VAL A 178 -6.62 -7.01 4.53
C VAL A 178 -6.37 -6.03 3.38
N ASP A 179 -7.44 -5.58 2.73
CA ASP A 179 -7.34 -4.47 1.79
C ASP A 179 -7.54 -3.16 2.56
N LEU A 180 -6.52 -2.30 2.55
CA LEU A 180 -6.57 -1.01 3.25
C LEU A 180 -7.72 -0.11 2.76
N GLN A 181 -8.18 -0.32 1.52
CA GLN A 181 -9.34 0.39 0.99
C GLN A 181 -10.64 0.02 1.72
N ASP A 182 -10.75 -1.21 2.22
CA ASP A 182 -11.91 -1.65 3.01
C ASP A 182 -11.92 -0.94 4.37
N ILE A 183 -10.75 -0.78 5.01
CA ILE A 183 -10.60 -0.06 6.30
C ILE A 183 -11.01 1.41 6.16
N VAL A 184 -10.59 2.09 5.09
CA VAL A 184 -10.85 3.53 4.93
C VAL A 184 -12.16 3.86 4.21
N ARG A 185 -12.88 2.86 3.69
CA ARG A 185 -14.13 3.04 2.94
C ARG A 185 -15.18 3.84 3.73
N PRO A 186 -15.43 3.57 5.03
CA PRO A 186 -16.43 4.31 5.81
C PRO A 186 -16.15 5.82 5.90
N TYR A 187 -14.89 6.23 5.78
CA TYR A 187 -14.46 7.63 5.89
C TYR A 187 -14.59 8.44 4.58
N ARG A 188 -15.05 7.81 3.49
CA ARG A 188 -15.40 8.48 2.22
C ARG A 188 -14.29 9.36 1.66
N LEU A 189 -13.05 8.86 1.71
CA LEU A 189 -11.90 9.52 1.10
C LEU A 189 -12.09 9.64 -0.42
N ARG A 190 -11.61 10.73 -1.03
CA ARG A 190 -11.74 10.92 -2.49
C ARG A 190 -10.78 10.05 -3.32
N SER A 191 -9.73 9.53 -2.69
CA SER A 191 -8.78 8.62 -3.32
C SER A 191 -8.25 7.65 -2.28
N THR A 192 -8.26 6.36 -2.62
CA THR A 192 -7.81 5.26 -1.78
C THR A 192 -6.57 4.56 -2.34
N THR A 193 -5.86 5.21 -3.27
CA THR A 193 -4.59 4.69 -3.80
C THR A 193 -3.53 4.66 -2.70
N LEU A 194 -2.58 3.72 -2.78
CA LEU A 194 -1.48 3.61 -1.81
C LEU A 194 -0.76 4.95 -1.59
N ARG A 195 -0.50 5.69 -2.67
CA ARG A 195 0.11 7.03 -2.62
C ARG A 195 -0.75 8.06 -1.87
N ALA A 196 -2.07 8.04 -2.10
CA ALA A 196 -2.99 8.95 -1.44
C ALA A 196 -3.06 8.66 0.06
N LEU A 197 -3.18 7.38 0.42
CA LEU A 197 -3.19 6.93 1.81
C LEU A 197 -1.86 7.26 2.51
N ALA A 198 -0.72 6.98 1.88
CA ALA A 198 0.60 7.35 2.42
C ALA A 198 0.74 8.87 2.63
N ALA A 199 0.23 9.68 1.71
CA ALA A 199 0.27 11.12 1.86
C ALA A 199 -0.61 11.63 3.02
N MET A 200 -1.80 11.02 3.18
CA MET A 200 -2.78 11.43 4.20
C MET A 200 -2.41 10.94 5.60
N PHE A 201 -2.01 9.67 5.74
CA PHE A 201 -1.83 9.02 7.04
C PHE A 201 -0.37 8.91 7.47
N LEU A 202 0.59 8.91 6.54
CA LEU A 202 2.02 8.88 6.87
C LEU A 202 2.70 10.25 6.70
N CYS A 203 2.00 11.22 6.11
CA CYS A 203 2.58 12.50 5.68
C CYS A 203 3.86 12.30 4.84
N ARG A 204 3.83 11.31 3.93
CA ARG A 204 4.94 10.98 3.03
C ARG A 204 4.45 10.82 1.60
N ARG A 205 5.27 11.22 0.64
CA ARG A 205 5.01 10.94 -0.78
C ARG A 205 5.72 9.67 -1.20
N ILE A 206 5.03 8.80 -1.92
CA ILE A 206 5.65 7.68 -2.65
C ILE A 206 6.09 8.20 -4.03
N ALA A 207 7.10 7.62 -4.67
CA ALA A 207 7.49 7.97 -6.04
C ALA A 207 6.54 7.32 -7.06
N LYS A 208 6.31 7.93 -8.24
CA LYS A 208 5.56 7.25 -9.35
C LYS A 208 6.50 6.58 -10.35
N ALA A 209 7.79 6.90 -10.25
CA ALA A 209 8.79 6.37 -11.13
C ALA A 209 8.79 4.85 -10.96
N GLN A 210 8.66 4.11 -12.06
CA GLN A 210 8.56 2.64 -12.16
C GLN A 210 7.16 2.02 -12.15
N GLN A 211 6.08 2.76 -11.82
CA GLN A 211 4.71 2.18 -11.81
C GLN A 211 4.30 1.54 -13.15
N LEU A 212 4.77 2.10 -14.28
CA LEU A 212 4.47 1.62 -15.63
C LEU A 212 5.68 0.94 -16.29
N SER A 213 6.59 0.39 -15.49
CA SER A 213 7.81 -0.25 -15.99
C SER A 213 7.56 -1.63 -16.58
N ASN A 214 8.52 -2.10 -17.37
CA ASN A 214 8.54 -3.49 -17.79
C ASN A 214 9.06 -4.37 -16.63
N TRP A 215 8.13 -4.82 -15.79
CA TRP A 215 8.41 -5.69 -14.65
C TRP A 215 8.75 -7.14 -15.03
N GLY A 216 8.48 -7.55 -16.28
CA GLY A 216 8.86 -8.87 -16.79
C GLY A 216 10.32 -8.96 -17.26
N ASN A 217 11.14 -7.92 -17.03
CA ASN A 217 12.54 -7.92 -17.40
C ASN A 217 13.37 -8.87 -16.54
N ALA A 218 14.26 -9.63 -17.17
CA ALA A 218 15.20 -10.53 -16.50
C ALA A 218 16.10 -9.86 -15.45
N LYS A 219 16.49 -8.60 -15.68
CA LYS A 219 17.29 -7.83 -14.73
C LYS A 219 16.52 -6.57 -14.34
N LEU A 220 16.15 -6.49 -13.07
CA LEU A 220 15.56 -5.28 -12.49
C LEU A 220 16.65 -4.25 -12.22
N THR A 221 16.34 -2.98 -12.46
CA THR A 221 17.20 -1.87 -12.04
C THR A 221 17.06 -1.62 -10.55
N GLN A 222 18.06 -0.96 -9.94
CA GLN A 222 17.97 -0.57 -8.53
C GLN A 222 16.76 0.34 -8.24
N GLY A 223 16.33 1.15 -9.22
CA GLY A 223 15.11 1.97 -9.11
C GLY A 223 13.84 1.11 -9.00
N GLN A 224 13.73 0.05 -9.80
CA GLN A 224 12.61 -0.90 -9.74
C GLN A 224 12.58 -1.67 -8.42
N ILE A 225 13.74 -2.15 -7.96
CA ILE A 225 13.86 -2.87 -6.69
C ILE A 225 13.42 -1.98 -5.52
N ARG A 226 13.90 -0.73 -5.47
CA ARG A 226 13.50 0.21 -4.41
C ARG A 226 12.01 0.56 -4.47
N TYR A 227 11.47 0.76 -5.67
CA TYR A 227 10.05 1.05 -5.85
C TYR A 227 9.18 -0.08 -5.30
N ALA A 228 9.44 -1.31 -5.76
CA ALA A 228 8.72 -2.50 -5.33
C ALA A 228 8.83 -2.73 -3.81
N ALA A 229 10.01 -2.46 -3.23
CA ALA A 229 10.19 -2.57 -1.79
C ALA A 229 9.33 -1.55 -1.00
N VAL A 230 9.30 -0.30 -1.47
CA VAL A 230 8.53 0.78 -0.83
C VAL A 230 7.03 0.53 -0.92
N ASP A 231 6.52 0.01 -2.03
CA ASP A 231 5.06 -0.17 -2.19
C ASP A 231 4.51 -1.23 -1.22
N ALA A 232 5.15 -2.40 -1.10
CA ALA A 232 4.75 -3.40 -0.11
C ALA A 232 4.93 -2.92 1.34
N TRP A 233 6.06 -2.26 1.64
CA TRP A 233 6.31 -1.73 2.99
C TRP A 233 5.36 -0.59 3.37
N ALA A 234 4.96 0.25 2.41
CA ALA A 234 3.96 1.28 2.63
C ALA A 234 2.61 0.67 3.04
N GLY A 235 2.21 -0.44 2.42
CA GLY A 235 1.03 -1.21 2.83
C GLY A 235 1.11 -1.68 4.29
N TRP A 236 2.24 -2.27 4.67
CA TRP A 236 2.51 -2.68 6.05
C TRP A 236 2.45 -1.50 7.03
N LYS A 237 3.14 -0.40 6.72
CA LYS A 237 3.22 0.78 7.60
C LYS A 237 1.87 1.48 7.74
N LEU A 238 1.12 1.58 6.64
CA LEU A 238 -0.25 2.09 6.68
C LEU A 238 -1.15 1.21 7.54
N HIS A 239 -1.01 -0.12 7.47
CA HIS A 239 -1.78 -1.01 8.33
C HIS A 239 -1.54 -0.73 9.80
N VAL A 240 -0.27 -0.60 10.23
CA VAL A 240 0.07 -0.27 11.61
C VAL A 240 -0.58 1.04 12.06
N VAL A 241 -0.46 2.09 11.25
CA VAL A 241 -1.04 3.41 11.57
C VAL A 241 -2.57 3.33 11.60
N LEU A 242 -3.21 2.80 10.56
CA LEU A 242 -4.67 2.71 10.47
C LEU A 242 -5.25 1.84 11.57
N ARG A 243 -4.56 0.77 11.97
CA ARG A 243 -4.95 -0.06 13.11
C ARG A 243 -4.92 0.75 14.41
N SER A 244 -3.83 1.47 14.68
CA SER A 244 -3.74 2.33 15.87
C SER A 244 -4.81 3.43 15.94
N LEU A 245 -5.29 3.87 14.77
CA LEU A 245 -6.33 4.90 14.67
C LEU A 245 -7.75 4.32 14.76
N PHE A 246 -7.99 3.13 14.22
CA PHE A 246 -9.35 2.67 13.90
C PHE A 246 -9.69 1.26 14.38
N GLU A 247 -8.78 0.51 15.01
CA GLU A 247 -9.04 -0.88 15.44
C GLU A 247 -10.22 -1.00 16.42
N GLU A 248 -10.36 -0.04 17.34
CA GLU A 248 -11.46 0.00 18.31
C GLU A 248 -12.77 0.58 17.73
N SER A 249 -12.75 1.02 16.45
CA SER A 249 -13.96 1.54 15.81
C SER A 249 -14.84 0.38 15.32
N GLU A 250 -16.17 0.57 15.37
CA GLU A 250 -17.14 -0.36 14.77
C GLU A 250 -16.93 -0.57 13.25
N GLN A 251 -16.08 0.27 12.65
CA GLN A 251 -15.79 0.33 11.22
C GLN A 251 -14.51 -0.43 10.84
N TRP A 252 -13.80 -1.00 11.80
CA TRP A 252 -12.60 -1.79 11.53
C TRP A 252 -12.93 -3.01 10.65
N ALA A 253 -12.24 -3.13 9.53
CA ALA A 253 -12.37 -4.29 8.65
C ALA A 253 -11.38 -5.38 9.11
N PRO A 254 -11.85 -6.50 9.70
CA PRO A 254 -10.96 -7.57 10.12
C PRO A 254 -10.34 -8.30 8.92
N PRO A 255 -9.23 -9.02 9.12
CA PRO A 255 -8.67 -9.90 8.10
C PRO A 255 -9.72 -10.91 7.60
N ARG A 256 -9.82 -11.06 6.28
CA ARG A 256 -10.79 -11.96 5.65
C ARG A 256 -10.13 -13.05 4.84
N SER A 257 -10.85 -14.16 4.67
CA SER A 257 -10.52 -15.14 3.65
C SER A 257 -11.11 -14.69 2.32
N LEU A 258 -10.30 -14.72 1.26
CA LEU A 258 -10.74 -14.53 -0.10
C LEU A 258 -10.98 -15.91 -0.72
N THR A 259 -12.23 -16.22 -1.07
CA THR A 259 -12.55 -17.39 -1.89
C THR A 259 -12.32 -17.05 -3.35
N ILE A 260 -11.56 -17.89 -4.05
CA ILE A 260 -11.28 -17.72 -5.47
C ILE A 260 -12.29 -18.59 -6.22
N THR A 261 -13.30 -17.95 -6.80
CA THR A 261 -14.29 -18.63 -7.62
C THR A 261 -13.73 -18.79 -9.02
N ASP A 262 -13.86 -20.00 -9.58
CA ASP A 262 -13.58 -20.25 -10.98
C ASP A 262 -14.57 -19.40 -11.80
N GLY A 263 -14.07 -18.33 -12.42
CA GLY A 263 -14.84 -17.45 -13.31
C GLY A 263 -15.00 -18.04 -14.70
#